data_AF-A0A971D7L8-F1
#
_entry.id   AF-A0A971D7L8-F1
#
_cell.length_a   1.000
_cell.length_b   1.000
_cell.length_c   1.000
_cell.angle_alpha   90.00
_cell.angle_beta   90.00
_cell.angle_gamma   90.00
#
_symmetry.space_group_name_H-M   'P 1'
#
loop_
_entity.id
_entity.type
_entity.pdbx_description
1 polymer ?
#
loop_
_entity_poly.entity_id
_entity_poly.type
_entity_poly.pdbx_seq_one_letter_code
_entity_poly.pdbx_strand_id
1 'polypeptide(L)'
;MSIMRNKELKQLFWAMCSITAGATIAALFISKEAGALVAITCIVLSTVFLVFTRSRYRHIAMLNDYLRRINSGEYFLDLPSYDEGELSILRSELYKITVFLREQNRLLRQDRLRLAEALSDISHQFKTPLTSMSVMAELLSDDRLDSDARREFSSRLRAQISRLTWLTDTLLKLSRLDAGAVKFNTRQVPLRDLLDKACSPLAIP
;
A
#
# COMPACT_ATOMS: atom_id res chain seq x y z
N MET A 1 -13.95 8.46 -28.28
CA MET A 1 -12.63 9.13 -28.36
C MET A 1 -11.83 8.48 -29.48
N SER A 2 -11.47 9.25 -30.51
CA SER A 2 -11.15 8.82 -31.89
C SER A 2 -10.20 7.63 -32.05
N ILE A 3 -10.71 6.59 -32.72
CA ILE A 3 -10.05 5.36 -33.23
C ILE A 3 -8.85 5.65 -34.17
N MET A 4 -8.69 6.90 -34.63
CA MET A 4 -7.62 7.33 -35.54
C MET A 4 -6.43 8.03 -34.86
N ARG A 5 -6.36 8.05 -33.52
CA ARG A 5 -5.23 8.68 -32.83
C ARG A 5 -4.00 7.79 -32.71
N ASN A 6 -4.14 6.48 -32.88
CA ASN A 6 -3.02 5.58 -32.73
C ASN A 6 -2.19 5.53 -34.03
N LYS A 7 -0.97 6.09 -33.98
CA LYS A 7 -0.07 6.19 -35.15
C LYS A 7 0.25 4.80 -35.72
N GLU A 8 0.36 3.79 -34.85
CA GLU A 8 0.67 2.41 -35.23
C GLU A 8 -0.44 1.77 -36.10
N LEU A 9 -1.72 1.97 -35.75
CA LEU A 9 -2.83 1.45 -36.57
C LEU A 9 -2.89 2.11 -37.95
N LYS A 10 -2.51 3.39 -38.06
CA LYS A 10 -2.42 4.09 -39.35
C LYS A 10 -1.25 3.56 -40.18
N GLN A 11 -0.09 3.35 -39.56
CA GLN A 11 1.09 2.79 -40.22
C GLN A 11 0.82 1.36 -40.72
N LEU A 12 0.19 0.51 -39.90
CA LEU A 12 -0.22 -0.84 -40.30
C LEU A 12 -1.21 -0.84 -41.46
N PHE A 13 -2.20 0.06 -41.43
CA PHE A 13 -3.15 0.21 -42.52
C PHE A 13 -2.47 0.59 -43.83
N TRP A 14 -1.61 1.62 -43.82
CA TRP A 14 -0.86 2.02 -45.01
C TRP A 14 0.07 0.91 -45.52
N ALA A 15 0.76 0.20 -44.62
CA ALA A 15 1.60 -0.93 -45.00
C ALA A 15 0.80 -2.07 -45.67
N MET A 16 -0.38 -2.42 -45.12
CA MET A 16 -1.24 -3.44 -45.73
C MET A 16 -1.76 -3.01 -47.11
N CYS A 17 -2.11 -1.73 -47.29
CA CYS A 17 -2.50 -1.19 -48.59
C CYS A 17 -1.35 -1.28 -49.62
N SER A 18 -0.12 -0.93 -49.22
CA SER A 18 1.05 -1.04 -50.10
C SER A 18 1.35 -2.49 -50.49
N ILE A 19 1.28 -3.43 -49.54
CA ILE A 19 1.49 -4.87 -49.80
C ILE A 19 0.40 -5.41 -50.73
N THR A 20 -0.86 -5.06 -50.49
CA THR A 20 -1.99 -5.50 -51.33
C THR A 20 -1.89 -4.95 -52.75
N ALA A 21 -1.50 -3.69 -52.90
CA ALA A 21 -1.29 -3.07 -54.22
C ALA A 21 -0.15 -3.75 -54.97
N GLY A 22 0.99 -3.99 -54.32
CA GLY A 22 2.14 -4.68 -54.93
C GLY A 22 1.80 -6.12 -55.36
N ALA A 23 1.13 -6.89 -54.51
CA ALA A 23 0.72 -8.26 -54.80
C ALA A 23 -0.27 -8.33 -55.97
N THR A 24 -1.23 -7.39 -56.04
CA THR A 24 -2.21 -7.32 -57.13
C THR A 24 -1.55 -6.96 -58.46
N ILE A 25 -0.63 -5.99 -58.47
CA ILE A 25 0.09 -5.58 -59.68
C ILE A 25 0.94 -6.75 -60.21
N ALA A 26 1.66 -7.45 -59.34
CA ALA A 26 2.46 -8.62 -59.73
C ALA A 26 1.59 -9.74 -60.33
N ALA A 27 0.41 -10.01 -59.77
CA ALA A 27 -0.51 -11.03 -60.27
C ALA A 27 -1.12 -10.67 -61.64
N LEU A 28 -1.33 -9.39 -61.93
CA LEU A 28 -1.84 -8.91 -63.22
C LEU A 28 -0.87 -9.14 -64.39
N PHE A 29 0.44 -9.26 -64.13
CA PHE A 29 1.42 -9.61 -65.17
C PHE A 29 1.29 -11.07 -65.65
N ILE A 30 0.66 -11.94 -64.86
CA ILE A 30 0.46 -13.36 -65.21
C ILE A 30 -0.87 -13.56 -65.93
N SER A 31 -1.98 -13.11 -65.32
CA SER A 31 -3.31 -13.14 -65.95
C SER A 31 -4.29 -12.20 -65.24
N LYS A 32 -5.32 -11.73 -65.96
CA LYS A 32 -6.35 -10.82 -65.41
C LYS A 32 -7.22 -11.49 -64.34
N GLU A 33 -7.53 -12.77 -64.51
CA GLU A 33 -8.35 -13.55 -63.56
C GLU A 33 -7.59 -13.81 -62.26
N ALA A 34 -6.29 -14.13 -62.33
CA ALA A 34 -5.45 -14.30 -61.15
C ALA A 34 -5.32 -13.00 -60.33
N GLY A 35 -5.20 -11.84 -61.00
CA GLY A 35 -5.15 -10.55 -60.32
C GLY A 35 -6.41 -10.25 -59.49
N ALA A 36 -7.60 -10.54 -60.03
CA ALA A 36 -8.86 -10.33 -59.33
C ALA A 36 -8.99 -11.23 -58.09
N LEU A 37 -8.60 -12.50 -58.20
CA LEU A 37 -8.66 -13.45 -57.08
C LEU A 37 -7.70 -13.06 -55.95
N VAL A 38 -6.45 -12.70 -56.28
CA VAL A 38 -5.45 -12.24 -55.31
C VAL A 38 -5.91 -10.97 -54.60
N ALA A 39 -6.48 -10.00 -55.33
CA ALA A 39 -6.99 -8.76 -54.73
C ALA A 39 -8.07 -9.04 -53.69
N ILE A 40 -9.05 -9.89 -54.01
CA ILE A 40 -10.14 -10.24 -53.10
C ILE A 40 -9.58 -10.93 -51.84
N THR A 41 -8.69 -11.91 -52.00
CA THR A 41 -8.09 -12.63 -50.86
C THR A 41 -7.29 -11.69 -49.96
N CYS A 42 -6.46 -10.80 -50.52
CA CYS A 42 -5.68 -9.82 -49.75
C CYS A 42 -6.58 -8.82 -49.01
N ILE A 43 -7.67 -8.37 -49.63
CA ILE A 43 -8.63 -7.47 -48.99
C ILE A 43 -9.29 -8.17 -47.80
N VAL A 44 -9.80 -9.40 -47.98
CA VAL A 44 -10.45 -10.16 -46.89
C VAL A 44 -9.48 -10.39 -45.72
N LEU A 45 -8.26 -10.85 -45.99
CA LEU A 45 -7.25 -11.08 -44.95
C LEU A 45 -6.88 -9.77 -44.22
N SER A 46 -6.72 -8.68 -44.96
CA SER A 46 -6.41 -7.36 -44.38
C SER A 46 -7.55 -6.85 -43.49
N THR A 47 -8.81 -7.02 -43.93
CA THR A 47 -9.97 -6.62 -43.13
C THR A 47 -10.06 -7.42 -41.83
N VAL A 48 -9.91 -8.75 -41.88
CA VAL A 48 -9.91 -9.61 -40.69
C VAL A 48 -8.78 -9.20 -39.74
N PHE A 49 -7.57 -9.00 -40.25
CA PHE A 49 -6.42 -8.58 -39.44
C PHE A 49 -6.64 -7.21 -38.76
N LEU A 50 -7.19 -6.24 -39.49
CA LEU A 50 -7.50 -4.91 -38.95
C LEU A 50 -8.59 -4.96 -37.87
N VAL A 51 -9.63 -5.78 -38.05
CA VAL A 51 -10.69 -5.96 -37.05
C VAL A 51 -10.13 -6.59 -35.78
N PHE A 52 -9.34 -7.67 -35.91
CA PHE A 52 -8.71 -8.34 -34.77
C PHE A 52 -7.77 -7.40 -34.00
N THR A 53 -6.90 -6.70 -34.73
CA THR A 53 -5.96 -5.71 -34.15
C THR A 53 -6.72 -4.59 -33.44
N ARG A 54 -7.78 -4.05 -34.05
CA ARG A 54 -8.63 -3.05 -33.41
C ARG A 54 -9.29 -3.56 -32.15
N SER A 55 -9.75 -4.81 -32.12
CA SER A 55 -10.33 -5.40 -30.91
C SER A 55 -9.29 -5.45 -29.78
N ARG A 56 -8.08 -5.97 -30.06
CA ARG A 56 -6.99 -6.03 -29.09
C ARG A 56 -6.65 -4.66 -28.48
N TYR A 57 -6.50 -3.63 -29.30
CA TYR A 57 -6.22 -2.28 -28.79
C TYR A 57 -7.36 -1.71 -27.93
N ARG A 58 -8.62 -2.02 -28.25
CA ARG A 58 -9.75 -1.59 -27.41
C ARG A 58 -9.71 -2.25 -26.03
N HIS A 59 -9.43 -3.55 -25.96
CA HIS A 59 -9.29 -4.25 -24.68
C HIS A 59 -8.11 -3.71 -23.86
N ILE A 60 -6.95 -3.44 -24.48
CA ILE A 60 -5.81 -2.82 -23.79
C ILE A 60 -6.18 -1.43 -23.25
N ALA A 61 -6.90 -0.63 -24.04
CA ALA A 61 -7.37 0.69 -23.60
C ALA A 61 -8.33 0.59 -22.40
N MET A 62 -9.18 -0.45 -22.35
CA MET A 62 -10.05 -0.72 -21.22
C MET A 62 -9.25 -1.12 -19.96
N LEU A 63 -8.24 -1.98 -20.09
CA LEU A 63 -7.34 -2.33 -18.98
C LEU A 63 -6.58 -1.10 -18.46
N ASN A 64 -6.16 -0.20 -19.34
CA ASN A 64 -5.50 1.04 -18.96
C ASN A 64 -6.44 1.99 -18.22
N ASP A 65 -7.70 2.10 -18.66
CA ASP A 65 -8.72 2.87 -17.93
C ASP A 65 -8.98 2.27 -16.54
N TYR A 66 -9.06 0.94 -16.44
CA TYR A 66 -9.18 0.23 -15.18
C TYR A 66 -7.99 0.52 -14.23
N LEU A 67 -6.75 0.46 -14.75
CA LEU A 67 -5.54 0.81 -14.00
C LEU A 67 -5.58 2.27 -13.50
N ARG A 68 -6.06 3.20 -14.33
CA ARG A 68 -6.20 4.61 -13.95
C ARG A 68 -7.16 4.79 -12.78
N ARG A 69 -8.28 4.07 -12.75
CA ARG A 69 -9.25 4.08 -11.65
C ARG A 69 -8.67 3.51 -10.36
N ILE A 70 -7.89 2.42 -10.45
CA ILE A 70 -7.18 1.88 -9.28
C ILE A 70 -6.19 2.91 -8.73
N ASN A 71 -5.46 3.59 -9.61
CA ASN A 71 -4.52 4.64 -9.19
C ASN A 71 -5.21 5.86 -8.55
N SER A 72 -6.48 6.13 -8.88
CA SER A 72 -7.29 7.13 -8.16
C SER A 72 -7.94 6.61 -6.88
N GLY A 73 -7.67 5.36 -6.48
CA GLY A 73 -8.18 4.74 -5.25
C GLY A 73 -9.54 4.06 -5.39
N GLU A 74 -10.07 3.97 -6.61
CA GLU A 74 -11.32 3.27 -6.92
C GLU A 74 -11.05 1.80 -7.27
N TYR A 75 -11.14 0.93 -6.27
CA TYR A 75 -10.97 -0.52 -6.43
C TYR A 75 -12.29 -1.17 -6.90
N PHE A 76 -12.71 -0.89 -8.13
CA PHE A 76 -13.91 -1.53 -8.70
C PHE A 76 -13.66 -3.03 -8.93
N LEU A 77 -14.60 -3.86 -8.46
CA LEU A 77 -14.47 -5.32 -8.40
C LEU A 77 -15.22 -6.04 -9.53
N ASP A 78 -15.40 -5.39 -10.68
CA ASP A 78 -16.23 -5.95 -11.75
C ASP A 78 -15.47 -5.96 -13.08
N LEU A 79 -14.70 -7.03 -13.27
CA LEU A 79 -14.09 -7.37 -14.54
C LEU A 79 -14.81 -8.62 -15.06
N PRO A 80 -15.81 -8.48 -15.95
CA PRO A 80 -16.50 -9.63 -16.54
C PRO A 80 -15.49 -10.60 -17.15
N SER A 81 -15.60 -11.87 -16.77
CA SER A 81 -14.79 -12.95 -17.35
C SER A 81 -15.42 -13.38 -18.66
N TYR A 82 -14.82 -13.04 -19.78
CA TYR A 82 -15.07 -13.73 -21.03
C TYR A 82 -13.81 -13.62 -21.90
N ASP A 83 -13.45 -14.77 -22.48
CA ASP A 83 -12.38 -15.07 -23.44
C ASP A 83 -11.10 -15.76 -22.91
N GLU A 84 -10.67 -16.78 -23.67
CA GLU A 84 -9.37 -17.45 -23.60
C GLU A 84 -8.30 -16.59 -24.32
N GLY A 85 -7.07 -16.56 -23.78
CA GLY A 85 -5.92 -15.89 -24.42
C GLY A 85 -5.05 -15.06 -23.47
N GLU A 86 -3.89 -14.61 -23.95
CA GLU A 86 -2.88 -13.85 -23.18
C GLU A 86 -3.45 -12.61 -22.49
N LEU A 87 -4.41 -11.94 -23.13
CA LEU A 87 -5.03 -10.73 -22.58
C LEU A 87 -5.97 -11.02 -21.40
N SER A 88 -6.52 -12.24 -21.35
CA SER A 88 -7.30 -12.74 -20.22
C SER A 88 -6.38 -13.00 -19.02
N ILE A 89 -5.22 -13.63 -19.25
CA ILE A 89 -4.18 -13.83 -18.23
C ILE A 89 -3.73 -12.49 -17.64
N LEU A 90 -3.42 -11.50 -18.49
CA LEU A 90 -3.05 -10.16 -18.02
C LEU A 90 -4.16 -9.51 -17.17
N ARG A 91 -5.43 -9.66 -17.57
CA ARG A 91 -6.57 -9.15 -16.81
C ARG A 91 -6.66 -9.83 -15.43
N SER A 92 -6.49 -11.15 -15.37
CA SER A 92 -6.49 -11.90 -14.11
C SER A 92 -5.35 -11.49 -13.19
N GLU A 93 -4.14 -11.27 -13.72
CA GLU A 93 -3.01 -10.78 -12.93
C GLU A 93 -3.24 -9.35 -12.42
N LEU A 94 -3.77 -8.46 -13.26
CA LEU A 94 -4.17 -7.12 -12.81
C LEU A 94 -5.22 -7.17 -11.70
N TYR A 95 -6.20 -8.07 -11.81
CA TYR A 95 -7.19 -8.28 -10.76
C TYR A 95 -6.54 -8.72 -9.44
N LYS A 96 -5.64 -9.71 -9.46
CA LYS A 96 -4.91 -10.17 -8.27
C LYS A 96 -4.13 -9.04 -7.61
N ILE A 97 -3.39 -8.25 -8.39
CA ILE A 97 -2.64 -7.09 -7.90
C ILE A 97 -3.60 -6.06 -7.28
N THR A 98 -4.76 -5.83 -7.89
CA THR A 98 -5.77 -4.89 -7.38
C THR A 98 -6.30 -5.32 -6.01
N VAL A 99 -6.64 -6.60 -5.86
CA VAL A 99 -7.09 -7.17 -4.58
C VAL A 99 -5.98 -7.05 -3.53
N PHE A 100 -4.74 -7.40 -3.90
CA PHE A 100 -3.59 -7.26 -3.03
C PHE A 100 -3.38 -5.81 -2.55
N LEU A 101 -3.36 -4.83 -3.47
CA LEU A 101 -3.18 -3.42 -3.14
C LEU A 101 -4.32 -2.88 -2.26
N ARG A 102 -5.56 -3.27 -2.54
CA ARG A 102 -6.73 -2.92 -1.71
C ARG A 102 -6.55 -3.41 -0.28
N GLU A 103 -6.13 -4.66 -0.12
CA GLU A 103 -5.93 -5.27 1.18
C GLU A 103 -4.76 -4.63 1.94
N GLN A 104 -3.63 -4.37 1.27
CA GLN A 104 -2.52 -3.63 1.86
C GLN A 104 -2.94 -2.22 2.29
N ASN A 105 -3.74 -1.51 1.49
CA ASN A 105 -4.25 -0.20 1.85
C ASN A 105 -5.18 -0.28 3.07
N ARG A 106 -6.03 -1.31 3.15
CA ARG A 106 -6.90 -1.56 4.30
C ARG A 106 -6.09 -1.79 5.58
N LEU A 107 -5.06 -2.62 5.53
CA LEU A 107 -4.17 -2.89 6.66
C LEU A 107 -3.43 -1.62 7.11
N LEU A 108 -2.84 -0.87 6.16
CA LEU A 108 -2.18 0.40 6.45
C LEU A 108 -3.12 1.42 7.11
N ARG A 109 -4.39 1.50 6.70
CA ARG A 109 -5.39 2.36 7.35
C ARG A 109 -5.69 1.89 8.77
N GLN A 110 -5.83 0.59 9.00
CA GLN A 110 -6.04 0.04 10.33
C GLN A 110 -4.86 0.33 11.26
N ASP A 111 -3.63 0.17 10.77
CA ASP A 111 -2.43 0.46 11.57
C ASP A 111 -2.28 1.96 11.88
N ARG A 112 -2.65 2.84 10.93
CA ARG A 112 -2.73 4.28 11.19
C ARG A 112 -3.74 4.64 12.28
N LEU A 113 -4.92 4.00 12.28
CA LEU A 113 -5.94 4.22 13.31
C LEU A 113 -5.44 3.75 14.69
N ARG A 114 -4.87 2.54 14.76
CA ARG A 114 -4.28 2.00 16.00
C ARG A 114 -3.17 2.89 16.54
N LEU A 115 -2.30 3.39 15.67
CA LEU A 115 -1.24 4.32 16.06
C LEU A 115 -1.82 5.64 16.60
N ALA A 116 -2.85 6.19 15.94
CA ALA A 116 -3.50 7.40 16.41
C ALA A 116 -4.17 7.21 17.78
N GLU A 117 -4.86 6.09 18.00
CA GLU A 117 -5.44 5.72 19.29
C GLU A 117 -4.36 5.59 20.37
N ALA A 118 -3.28 4.86 20.10
CA ALA A 118 -2.16 4.72 21.03
C ALA A 118 -1.50 6.06 21.37
N LEU A 119 -1.32 6.95 20.40
CA LEU A 119 -0.79 8.30 20.65
C LEU A 119 -1.75 9.15 21.50
N SER A 120 -3.05 9.00 21.29
CA SER A 120 -4.08 9.65 22.11
C SER A 120 -4.00 9.17 23.56
N ASP A 121 -3.93 7.85 23.77
CA ASP A 121 -3.83 7.25 25.09
C ASP A 121 -2.56 7.67 25.83
N ILE A 122 -1.41 7.66 25.15
CA ILE A 122 -0.14 8.16 25.70
C ILE A 122 -0.30 9.63 26.10
N SER A 123 -0.90 10.46 25.24
CA SER A 123 -1.12 11.88 25.54
C SER A 123 -1.98 12.07 26.78
N HIS A 124 -3.05 11.28 26.95
CA HIS A 124 -3.87 11.29 28.16
C HIS A 124 -3.09 10.86 29.41
N GLN A 125 -2.30 9.78 29.32
CA GLN A 125 -1.47 9.29 30.43
C GLN A 125 -0.41 10.30 30.87
N PHE A 126 0.05 11.17 29.98
CA PHE A 126 0.99 12.26 30.30
C PHE A 126 0.27 13.49 30.87
N LYS A 127 -0.90 13.84 30.36
CA LYS A 127 -1.62 15.05 30.77
C LYS A 127 -1.97 15.04 32.26
N THR A 128 -2.48 13.93 32.78
CA THR A 128 -2.90 13.81 34.19
C THR A 128 -1.76 14.08 35.20
N PRO A 129 -0.60 13.38 35.14
CA PRO A 129 0.51 13.67 36.05
C PRO A 129 1.10 15.06 35.83
N LEU A 130 1.16 15.57 34.60
CA LEU A 130 1.62 16.93 34.32
C LEU A 130 0.73 17.98 34.98
N THR A 131 -0.60 17.88 34.85
CA THR A 131 -1.52 18.80 35.52
C THR A 131 -1.36 18.75 37.04
N SER A 132 -1.22 17.54 37.61
CA SER A 132 -0.97 17.39 39.05
C SER A 132 0.34 18.03 39.49
N MET A 133 1.40 17.88 38.70
CA MET A 133 2.71 18.50 38.95
C MET A 133 2.63 20.03 38.85
N SER A 134 1.91 20.58 37.87
CA SER A 134 1.71 22.03 37.73
C SER A 134 1.01 22.62 38.96
N VAL A 135 -0.06 21.98 39.44
CA VAL A 135 -0.76 22.43 40.66
C VAL A 135 0.16 22.34 41.88
N MET A 136 0.93 21.25 42.03
CA MET A 136 1.89 21.13 43.14
C MET A 136 2.98 22.19 43.08
N ALA A 137 3.48 22.51 41.88
CA ALA A 137 4.48 23.56 41.69
C ALA A 137 3.93 24.94 42.04
N GLU A 138 2.67 25.22 41.67
CA GLU A 138 1.97 26.45 42.03
C GLU A 138 1.78 26.57 43.55
N LEU A 139 1.34 25.49 44.22
CA LEU A 139 1.21 25.46 45.68
C LEU A 139 2.55 25.65 46.40
N LEU A 140 3.64 25.08 45.87
CA LEU A 140 4.99 25.25 46.41
C LEU A 140 5.52 26.68 46.30
N SER A 141 4.94 27.50 45.42
CA SER A 141 5.32 28.92 45.26
C SER A 141 4.68 29.86 46.29
N ASP A 142 3.70 29.41 47.08
CA ASP A 142 3.15 30.22 48.19
C ASP A 142 4.13 30.26 49.38
N ASP A 143 4.59 31.45 49.73
CA ASP A 143 5.52 31.69 50.85
C ASP A 143 4.89 31.41 52.22
N ARG A 144 3.56 31.32 52.31
CA ARG A 144 2.83 31.01 53.55
C ARG A 144 2.65 29.51 53.76
N LEU A 145 3.15 28.67 52.84
CA LEU A 145 3.02 27.22 52.93
C LEU A 145 3.89 26.67 54.07
N ASP A 146 3.27 25.87 54.94
CA ASP A 146 3.98 25.20 56.03
C ASP A 146 5.10 24.27 55.54
N SER A 147 6.13 24.12 56.37
CA SER A 147 7.34 23.36 56.04
C SER A 147 7.09 21.86 55.82
N ASP A 148 6.10 21.27 56.50
CA ASP A 148 5.76 19.85 56.32
C ASP A 148 4.98 19.64 55.03
N ALA A 149 4.00 20.50 54.73
CA ALA A 149 3.26 20.50 53.46
C ALA A 149 4.21 20.72 52.25
N ARG A 150 5.21 21.61 52.40
CA ARG A 150 6.24 21.85 51.37
C ARG A 150 7.07 20.60 51.09
N ARG A 151 7.49 19.85 52.13
CA ARG A 151 8.21 18.57 51.96
C ARG A 151 7.32 17.53 51.29
N GLU A 152 6.05 17.43 51.68
CA GLU A 152 5.11 16.48 51.11
C GLU A 152 4.88 16.73 49.61
N PHE A 153 4.56 17.96 49.21
CA PHE A 153 4.37 18.30 47.79
C PHE A 153 5.64 18.11 46.97
N SER A 154 6.80 18.46 47.53
CA SER A 154 8.10 18.21 46.87
C SER A 154 8.35 16.72 46.65
N SER A 155 8.00 15.87 47.63
CA SER A 155 8.11 14.42 47.53
C SER A 155 7.16 13.84 46.46
N ARG A 156 5.88 14.26 46.47
CA ARG A 156 4.88 13.85 45.48
C ARG A 156 5.30 14.26 44.05
N LEU A 157 5.84 15.45 43.88
CA LEU A 157 6.33 15.95 42.59
C LEU A 157 7.50 15.11 42.07
N ARG A 158 8.47 14.76 42.94
CA ARG A 158 9.56 13.82 42.59
C ARG A 158 9.05 12.44 42.19
N ALA A 159 8.03 11.93 42.87
CA ALA A 159 7.40 10.66 42.52
C ALA A 159 6.74 10.70 41.13
N GLN A 160 6.04 11.78 40.79
CA GLN A 160 5.44 11.96 39.46
C GLN A 160 6.50 12.08 38.35
N ILE A 161 7.59 12.82 38.59
CA ILE A 161 8.74 12.87 37.66
C ILE A 161 9.30 11.47 37.43
N SER A 162 9.54 10.71 38.50
CA SER A 162 10.08 9.34 38.40
C SER A 162 9.15 8.42 37.59
N ARG A 163 7.84 8.55 37.78
CA ARG A 163 6.82 7.82 37.02
C ARG A 163 6.85 8.18 35.53
N LEU A 164 6.91 9.47 35.17
CA LEU A 164 6.99 9.92 33.78
C LEU A 164 8.28 9.45 33.10
N THR A 165 9.41 9.48 33.81
CA THR A 165 10.69 8.94 33.31
C THR A 165 10.59 7.45 33.03
N TRP A 166 10.02 6.67 33.94
CA TRP A 166 9.80 5.23 33.74
C TRP A 166 8.89 4.93 32.54
N LEU A 167 7.80 5.69 32.39
CA LEU A 167 6.88 5.55 31.26
C LEU A 167 7.60 5.86 29.93
N THR A 168 8.41 6.91 29.90
CA THR A 168 9.19 7.30 28.71
C THR A 168 10.22 6.23 28.33
N ASP A 169 10.97 5.70 29.31
CA ASP A 169 11.92 4.61 29.07
C ASP A 169 11.23 3.35 28.55
N THR A 170 10.06 3.02 29.09
CA THR A 170 9.24 1.89 28.63
C THR A 170 8.78 2.09 27.18
N LEU A 171 8.30 3.29 26.83
CA LEU A 171 7.91 3.62 25.45
C LEU A 171 9.09 3.55 24.48
N LEU A 172 10.27 4.04 24.86
CA LEU A 172 11.48 3.95 24.04
C LEU A 172 11.93 2.50 23.82
N LYS A 173 11.83 1.66 24.86
CA LYS A 173 12.12 0.22 24.75
C LYS A 173 11.16 -0.46 23.80
N LEU A 174 9.87 -0.19 23.91
CA LEU A 174 8.85 -0.74 23.01
C LEU A 174 9.08 -0.29 21.56
N SER A 175 9.33 1.01 21.34
CA SER A 175 9.62 1.56 20.01
C SER A 175 10.86 0.92 19.37
N ARG A 176 11.93 0.68 20.15
CA ARG A 176 13.12 -0.04 19.66
C ARG A 176 12.81 -1.48 19.30
N LEU A 177 11.92 -2.13 20.03
CA LEU A 177 11.50 -3.51 19.77
C LEU A 177 10.69 -3.58 18.47
N ASP A 178 9.72 -2.68 18.28
CA ASP A 178 8.90 -2.58 17.06
C ASP A 178 9.74 -2.24 15.82
N ALA A 179 10.77 -1.40 15.97
CA ALA A 179 11.70 -1.05 14.90
C ALA A 179 12.70 -2.18 14.56
N GLY A 180 12.66 -3.31 15.26
CA GLY A 180 13.61 -4.41 15.08
C GLY A 180 15.06 -4.06 15.46
N ALA A 181 15.25 -2.97 16.21
CA ALA A 181 16.58 -2.47 16.60
C ALA A 181 17.14 -3.17 17.87
N VAL A 182 16.34 -4.00 18.52
CA VAL A 182 16.75 -4.76 19.73
C VAL A 182 17.56 -5.99 19.33
N LYS A 183 18.83 -6.02 19.71
CA LYS A 183 19.67 -7.23 19.64
C LYS A 183 19.47 -8.03 20.92
N PHE A 184 18.85 -9.20 20.82
CA PHE A 184 18.70 -10.12 21.94
C PHE A 184 20.02 -10.83 22.24
N ASN A 185 20.39 -10.88 23.53
CA ASN A 185 21.50 -11.70 23.99
C ASN A 185 20.98 -13.06 24.46
N THR A 186 20.96 -14.02 23.55
CA THR A 186 20.45 -15.37 23.80
C THR A 186 21.54 -16.22 24.44
N ARG A 187 21.31 -16.68 25.68
CA ARG A 187 22.22 -17.59 26.40
C ARG A 187 21.43 -18.66 27.14
N GLN A 188 22.04 -19.82 27.37
CA GLN A 188 21.47 -20.80 28.30
C GLN A 188 21.56 -20.26 29.73
N VAL A 189 20.48 -20.40 30.48
CA VAL A 189 20.38 -19.95 31.87
C VAL A 189 19.69 -21.04 32.68
N PRO A 190 20.17 -21.37 33.90
CA PRO A 190 19.48 -22.32 34.78
C PRO A 190 18.05 -21.85 35.07
N LEU A 191 17.07 -22.73 34.88
CA LEU A 191 15.65 -22.41 35.07
C LEU A 191 15.36 -21.97 36.51
N ARG A 192 16.02 -22.60 37.49
CA ARG A 192 15.86 -22.26 38.91
C ARG A 192 16.24 -20.81 39.18
N ASP A 193 17.41 -20.38 38.75
CA ASP A 193 17.90 -19.01 38.92
C ASP A 193 16.99 -17.97 38.24
N LEU A 194 16.40 -18.33 37.09
CA LEU A 194 15.43 -17.49 36.39
C LEU A 194 14.16 -17.30 37.23
N LEU A 195 13.60 -18.40 37.74
CA LEU A 195 12.38 -18.39 38.55
C LEU A 195 12.60 -17.64 39.87
N ASP A 196 13.70 -17.90 40.57
CA ASP A 196 14.04 -17.21 41.82
C ASP A 196 14.18 -15.70 41.60
N LYS A 197 14.84 -15.28 40.51
CA LYS A 197 14.94 -13.86 40.14
C LYS A 197 13.60 -13.23 39.76
N ALA A 198 12.74 -13.96 39.04
CA ALA A 198 11.43 -13.47 38.63
C ALA A 198 10.45 -13.33 39.82
N CYS A 199 10.54 -14.23 40.80
CA CYS A 199 9.70 -14.22 41.99
C CYS A 199 10.21 -13.29 43.10
N SER A 200 11.48 -12.90 43.09
CA SER A 200 12.08 -12.02 44.10
C SER A 200 11.30 -10.71 44.37
N PRO A 201 10.76 -9.97 43.37
CA PRO A 201 9.96 -8.77 43.61
C PRO A 201 8.57 -9.03 44.20
N LEU A 202 8.07 -10.27 44.09
CA LEU A 202 6.77 -10.71 44.61
C LEU A 202 6.89 -11.35 46.00
N ALA A 203 8.12 -11.61 46.45
CA ALA A 203 8.36 -12.09 47.80
C ALA A 203 8.02 -10.95 48.77
N ILE A 204 6.87 -11.09 49.43
CA ILE A 204 6.50 -10.25 50.56
C ILE A 204 7.46 -10.60 51.71
N PRO A 205 8.08 -9.62 52.38
CA PRO A 205 8.89 -9.86 53.57
C PRO A 205 8.13 -10.59 54.68
#